data_AF-A0A382S1G6-F1
#
_entry.id   AF-A0A382S1G6-F1
#
_cell.length_a   1.000
_cell.length_b   1.000
_cell.length_c   1.000
_cell.angle_alpha   90.00
_cell.angle_beta   90.00
_cell.angle_gamma   90.00
#
_symmetry.space_group_name_H-M   'P 1'
#
loop_
_entity.id
_entity.type
_entity.pdbx_description
1 polymer ?
#
loop_
_entity_poly.entity_id
_entity_poly.type
_entity_poly.pdbx_seq_one_letter_code
_entity_poly.pdbx_strand_id
1 'polypeptide(L)'
;GNELVWRQNLRRLEAEAIRDAILKISNSLNTAMGGRGFYPNFSGEVIAGASKPGRGWGYSGADEQARRSIYAFVKRTMMVPFLEVFDYTGTEGSIGARAVTTVAPQALTLLNSEFVSVQAGKLASELLGNNSADMSALVNSLFRRTLARDATPEEIAFGQHYLGQQEARHHEVLHQLVFMPDVPASIERGFRDKLPQEKFLIPPDANWRSHAGKWGGGYEGIMNVEPGRGPFVLMTAAKQADVTLSGRIKLEQSVENAGILLRANTNGTENTGYEIHFDIRHNELLIRRHAKEIKTLAKRGLRPSFGWRNFRAEL
;
A
#
# COMPACT_ATOMS: atom_id res chain seq x y z
N GLY A 1 5.42 -15.03 -40.07
CA GLY A 1 4.19 -14.59 -39.35
C GLY A 1 3.98 -13.08 -39.31
N ASN A 2 4.06 -12.39 -40.45
CA ASN A 2 3.50 -11.07 -40.79
C ASN A 2 3.99 -10.75 -42.22
N GLU A 3 3.88 -11.73 -43.12
CA GLU A 3 4.62 -11.73 -44.40
C GLU A 3 4.04 -10.73 -45.40
N LEU A 4 2.74 -10.44 -45.29
CA LEU A 4 2.06 -9.43 -46.11
C LEU A 4 2.20 -8.01 -45.54
N VAL A 5 2.92 -7.82 -44.42
CA VAL A 5 3.17 -6.52 -43.75
C VAL A 5 1.89 -5.73 -43.47
N TRP A 6 0.76 -6.41 -43.30
CA TRP A 6 -0.56 -5.79 -43.15
C TRP A 6 -0.78 -5.20 -41.75
N ARG A 7 0.10 -5.52 -40.80
CA ARG A 7 0.12 -4.96 -39.44
C ARG A 7 1.55 -4.66 -38.99
N GLN A 8 1.71 -3.84 -37.96
CA GLN A 8 3.00 -3.64 -37.31
C GLN A 8 3.41 -4.91 -36.54
N ASN A 9 4.70 -5.27 -36.58
CA ASN A 9 5.21 -6.34 -35.71
C ASN A 9 5.10 -5.93 -34.24
N LEU A 10 4.72 -6.87 -33.38
CA LEU A 10 4.65 -6.63 -31.94
C LEU A 10 6.02 -6.15 -31.45
N ARG A 11 6.02 -4.98 -30.80
CA ARG A 11 7.21 -4.42 -30.15
C ARG A 11 6.99 -4.46 -28.65
N ARG A 12 8.05 -4.83 -27.92
CA ARG A 12 8.05 -4.74 -26.47
C ARG A 12 7.94 -3.26 -26.08
N LEU A 13 6.99 -2.95 -25.19
CA LEU A 13 6.89 -1.62 -24.61
C LEU A 13 7.98 -1.41 -23.57
N GLU A 14 8.54 -0.20 -23.54
CA GLU A 14 9.46 0.26 -22.50
C GLU A 14 8.72 0.47 -21.16
N ALA A 15 9.47 0.50 -20.06
CA ALA A 15 8.94 0.68 -18.71
C ALA A 15 7.93 1.83 -18.57
N GLU A 16 8.27 3.01 -19.09
CA GLU A 16 7.44 4.21 -19.06
C GLU A 16 6.15 4.01 -19.85
N ALA A 17 6.24 3.39 -21.02
CA ALA A 17 5.09 3.11 -21.88
C ALA A 17 4.16 2.08 -21.25
N ILE A 18 4.68 1.06 -20.54
CA ILE A 18 3.89 0.10 -19.78
C ILE A 18 3.10 0.83 -18.68
N ARG A 19 3.78 1.64 -17.87
CA ARG A 19 3.14 2.41 -16.78
C ARG A 19 2.06 3.35 -17.33
N ASP A 20 2.38 4.12 -18.37
CA ASP A 20 1.45 5.07 -18.98
C ASP A 20 0.26 4.37 -19.65
N ALA A 21 0.47 3.19 -20.25
CA ALA A 21 -0.61 2.37 -20.81
C ALA A 21 -1.57 1.88 -19.72
N ILE A 22 -1.05 1.42 -18.58
CA ILE A 22 -1.87 1.00 -17.44
C ILE A 22 -2.72 2.17 -16.93
N LEU A 23 -2.11 3.35 -16.73
CA LEU A 23 -2.82 4.58 -16.34
C LEU A 23 -3.90 4.98 -17.36
N LYS A 24 -3.60 4.84 -18.66
CA LYS A 24 -4.55 5.18 -19.74
C LYS A 24 -5.74 4.22 -19.74
N ILE A 25 -5.49 2.92 -19.63
CA ILE A 25 -6.53 1.89 -19.65
C ILE A 25 -7.47 2.05 -18.44
N SER A 26 -6.93 2.35 -17.26
CA SER A 26 -7.70 2.63 -16.03
C SER A 26 -8.30 4.04 -15.96
N ASN A 27 -8.25 4.79 -17.07
CA ASN A 27 -8.77 6.16 -17.17
C ASN A 27 -8.21 7.14 -16.10
N SER A 28 -7.02 6.85 -15.59
CA SER A 28 -6.37 7.64 -14.54
C SER A 28 -5.29 8.57 -15.08
N LEU A 29 -4.83 8.38 -16.33
CA LEU A 29 -3.70 9.12 -16.88
C LEU A 29 -3.93 10.63 -16.89
N ASN A 30 -3.14 11.34 -16.09
CA ASN A 30 -3.05 12.79 -16.12
C ASN A 30 -2.09 13.23 -17.24
N THR A 31 -2.62 13.98 -18.21
CA THR A 31 -1.91 14.43 -19.41
C THR A 31 -1.31 15.84 -19.29
N ALA A 32 -1.38 16.47 -18.12
CA ALA A 32 -0.87 17.82 -17.88
C ALA A 32 0.63 17.93 -18.22
N MET A 33 0.94 18.91 -19.08
CA MET A 33 2.29 19.15 -19.58
C MET A 33 3.04 20.23 -18.79
N GLY A 34 4.37 20.11 -18.73
CA GLY A 34 5.23 21.06 -18.05
C GLY A 34 5.14 21.02 -16.52
N GLY A 35 5.65 22.06 -15.87
CA GLY A 35 5.66 22.15 -14.40
C GLY A 35 6.63 21.19 -13.72
N ARG A 36 6.55 21.12 -12.38
CA ARG A 36 7.37 20.19 -11.59
C ARG A 36 6.93 18.75 -11.86
N GLY A 37 7.89 17.82 -11.84
CA GLY A 37 7.61 16.40 -11.87
C GLY A 37 6.91 15.91 -10.60
N PHE A 38 6.63 14.61 -10.54
CA PHE A 38 6.07 13.95 -9.36
C PHE A 38 7.10 13.02 -8.74
N TYR A 39 6.97 12.75 -7.44
CA TYR A 39 7.79 11.76 -6.73
C TYR A 39 7.05 10.41 -6.72
N PRO A 40 7.56 9.38 -7.41
CA PRO A 40 6.96 8.04 -7.37
C PRO A 40 6.76 7.54 -5.93
N ASN A 41 5.60 6.92 -5.68
CA ASN A 41 5.34 6.30 -4.39
C ASN A 41 6.24 5.07 -4.20
N PHE A 42 6.85 4.96 -3.04
CA PHE A 42 7.68 3.82 -2.64
C PHE A 42 7.14 3.22 -1.35
N SER A 43 7.29 1.91 -1.21
CA SER A 43 7.00 1.25 0.05
C SER A 43 7.94 1.75 1.15
N GLY A 44 7.49 1.64 2.40
CA GLY A 44 8.32 1.97 3.55
C GLY A 44 9.67 1.25 3.55
N GLU A 45 9.73 0.02 3.03
CA GLU A 45 10.96 -0.79 2.91
C GLU A 45 11.98 -0.15 1.95
N VAL A 46 11.54 0.29 0.76
CA VAL A 46 12.42 0.95 -0.22
C VAL A 46 12.96 2.26 0.36
N ILE A 47 12.12 3.02 1.07
CA ILE A 47 12.55 4.24 1.77
C ILE A 47 13.58 3.90 2.87
N ALA A 48 13.38 2.81 3.61
CA ALA A 48 14.24 2.38 4.70
C ALA A 48 15.65 1.96 4.24
N GLY A 49 15.77 1.42 3.02
CA GLY A 49 17.05 0.99 2.45
C GLY A 49 18.03 2.13 2.15
N ALA A 50 17.57 3.38 2.13
CA ALA A 50 18.45 4.53 1.92
C ALA A 50 19.22 4.87 3.21
N SER A 51 20.49 5.30 3.08
CA SER A 51 21.34 5.69 4.23
C SER A 51 20.73 6.79 5.10
N LYS A 52 19.88 7.65 4.52
CA LYS A 52 19.06 8.65 5.20
C LYS A 52 17.64 8.54 4.65
N PRO A 53 16.77 7.72 5.27
CA PRO A 53 15.44 7.40 4.72
C PRO A 53 14.63 8.66 4.44
N GLY A 54 14.10 8.79 3.22
CA GLY A 54 13.30 9.94 2.77
C GLY A 54 14.09 11.18 2.33
N ARG A 55 15.40 11.26 2.62
CA ARG A 55 16.19 12.48 2.29
C ARG A 55 16.23 12.75 0.79
N GLY A 56 15.80 13.96 0.41
CA GLY A 56 15.74 14.40 -0.99
C GLY A 56 14.62 13.75 -1.79
N TRP A 57 13.67 13.08 -1.12
CA TRP A 57 12.43 12.60 -1.71
C TRP A 57 11.27 13.52 -1.31
N GLY A 58 10.17 13.44 -2.04
CA GLY A 58 8.94 14.18 -1.78
C GLY A 58 7.73 13.26 -1.79
N TYR A 59 6.58 13.81 -1.46
CA TYR A 59 5.30 13.14 -1.59
C TYR A 59 4.55 13.77 -2.76
N SER A 60 3.91 12.94 -3.57
CA SER A 60 3.03 13.37 -4.65
C SER A 60 1.67 12.71 -4.47
N GLY A 61 0.61 13.51 -4.59
CA GLY A 61 -0.77 13.08 -4.41
C GLY A 61 -1.25 12.19 -5.56
N ALA A 62 -2.45 11.61 -5.42
CA ALA A 62 -2.97 10.62 -6.36
C ALA A 62 -3.03 11.11 -7.83
N ASP A 63 -3.39 12.37 -8.05
CA ASP A 63 -3.42 12.98 -9.39
C ASP A 63 -2.00 13.15 -9.98
N GLU A 64 -1.06 13.65 -9.18
CA GLU A 64 0.34 13.80 -9.59
C GLU A 64 1.00 12.44 -9.89
N GLN A 65 0.71 11.41 -9.09
CA GLN A 65 1.18 10.03 -9.32
C GLN A 65 0.68 9.47 -10.65
N ALA A 66 -0.47 9.96 -11.13
CA ALA A 66 -1.08 9.49 -12.37
C ALA A 66 -0.58 10.25 -13.60
N ARG A 67 0.39 11.16 -13.45
CA ARG A 67 1.03 11.84 -14.58
C ARG A 67 1.87 10.87 -15.40
N ARG A 68 2.10 11.25 -16.66
CA ARG A 68 3.01 10.55 -17.57
C ARG A 68 4.36 10.30 -16.92
N SER A 69 4.90 9.11 -17.14
CA SER A 69 6.15 8.62 -16.56
C SER A 69 7.37 9.49 -16.88
N ILE A 70 7.33 10.26 -17.96
CA ILE A 70 8.38 11.25 -18.30
C ILE A 70 8.55 12.35 -17.25
N TYR A 71 7.52 12.59 -16.41
CA TYR A 71 7.57 13.55 -15.31
C TYR A 71 7.97 12.90 -13.98
N ALA A 72 8.28 11.60 -13.96
CA ALA A 72 8.70 10.91 -12.74
C ALA A 72 10.07 11.43 -12.29
N PHE A 73 10.17 11.83 -11.04
CA PHE A 73 11.45 12.19 -10.43
C PHE A 73 12.29 10.93 -10.24
N VAL A 74 13.52 10.95 -10.78
CA VAL A 74 14.50 9.87 -10.63
C VAL A 74 15.68 10.39 -9.83
N LYS A 75 16.03 9.66 -8.76
CA LYS A 75 17.22 9.94 -7.96
C LYS A 75 18.29 8.92 -8.31
N ARG A 76 19.52 9.38 -8.54
CA ARG A 76 20.63 8.54 -9.02
C ARG A 76 20.88 7.25 -8.21
N THR A 77 20.63 7.30 -6.90
CA THR A 77 20.88 6.17 -5.99
C THR A 77 19.61 5.37 -5.65
N MET A 78 18.49 5.64 -6.33
CA MET A 78 17.17 5.18 -5.91
C MET A 78 16.25 5.17 -7.13
N MET A 79 16.32 4.06 -7.86
CA MET A 79 15.51 3.79 -9.04
C MET A 79 14.07 3.47 -8.62
N VAL A 80 13.14 3.67 -9.55
CA VAL A 80 11.74 3.28 -9.33
C VAL A 80 11.62 1.78 -9.57
N PRO A 81 11.33 0.95 -8.56
CA PRO A 81 11.40 -0.51 -8.72
C PRO A 81 10.51 -1.04 -9.86
N PHE A 82 9.32 -0.46 -10.01
CA PHE A 82 8.44 -0.83 -11.13
C PHE A 82 9.09 -0.56 -12.49
N LEU A 83 9.76 0.59 -12.67
CA LEU A 83 10.41 0.91 -13.94
C LEU A 83 11.66 0.05 -14.18
N GLU A 84 12.46 -0.14 -13.13
CA GLU A 84 13.69 -0.93 -13.16
C GLU A 84 13.45 -2.37 -13.61
N VAL A 85 12.39 -3.02 -13.10
CA VAL A 85 12.00 -4.38 -13.51
C VAL A 85 11.71 -4.48 -15.02
N PHE A 86 11.25 -3.41 -15.65
CA PHE A 86 10.95 -3.34 -17.09
C PHE A 86 12.06 -2.70 -17.91
N ASP A 87 13.31 -2.97 -17.53
CA ASP A 87 14.52 -2.58 -18.25
C ASP A 87 14.69 -1.05 -18.40
N TYR A 88 14.23 -0.28 -17.40
CA TYR A 88 14.56 1.14 -17.34
C TYR A 88 16.08 1.33 -17.19
N THR A 89 16.61 2.36 -17.85
CA THR A 89 18.07 2.61 -17.87
C THR A 89 18.59 3.01 -16.50
N GLY A 90 19.80 2.53 -16.17
CA GLY A 90 20.57 3.05 -15.05
C GLY A 90 20.83 4.56 -15.16
N THR A 91 21.23 5.17 -14.05
CA THR A 91 21.50 6.61 -13.92
C THR A 91 22.98 6.93 -13.75
N GLU A 92 23.82 5.91 -13.89
CA GLU A 92 25.27 5.96 -13.68
C GLU A 92 26.05 6.36 -14.93
N GLY A 93 25.49 6.17 -16.13
CA GLY A 93 26.15 6.47 -17.40
C GLY A 93 25.19 6.43 -18.59
N SER A 94 25.70 6.87 -19.74
CA SER A 94 24.95 6.82 -21.00
C SER A 94 25.01 5.42 -21.61
N ILE A 95 23.92 5.01 -22.26
CA ILE A 95 23.82 3.75 -23.00
C ILE A 95 23.43 4.03 -24.45
N GLY A 96 23.87 3.18 -25.38
CA GLY A 96 23.51 3.29 -26.80
C GLY A 96 22.13 2.73 -27.14
N ALA A 97 21.67 1.74 -26.36
CA ALA A 97 20.35 1.13 -26.49
C ALA A 97 19.95 0.49 -25.15
N ARG A 98 18.65 0.47 -24.84
CA ARG A 98 18.11 -0.22 -23.67
C ARG A 98 18.10 -1.73 -23.91
N ALA A 99 18.36 -2.49 -22.84
CA ALA A 99 18.10 -3.92 -22.85
C ALA A 99 16.60 -4.18 -22.99
N VAL A 100 16.25 -5.31 -23.59
CA VAL A 100 14.85 -5.75 -23.71
C VAL A 100 14.81 -7.19 -23.24
N THR A 101 14.27 -7.40 -22.05
CA THR A 101 14.18 -8.72 -21.44
C THR A 101 12.72 -9.19 -21.33
N THR A 102 12.55 -10.51 -21.22
CA THR A 102 11.26 -11.13 -20.95
C THR A 102 11.49 -12.26 -19.96
N VAL A 103 11.31 -11.93 -18.69
CA VAL A 103 11.66 -12.80 -17.58
C VAL A 103 10.48 -12.94 -16.61
N ALA A 104 10.39 -14.07 -15.93
CA ALA A 104 9.29 -14.35 -15.00
C ALA A 104 9.05 -13.27 -13.93
N PRO A 105 10.10 -12.62 -13.35
CA PRO A 105 9.91 -11.51 -12.42
C PRO A 105 9.06 -10.36 -12.96
N GLN A 106 9.16 -10.02 -14.26
CA GLN A 106 8.35 -8.97 -14.87
C GLN A 106 6.85 -9.29 -14.82
N ALA A 107 6.48 -10.53 -15.13
CA ALA A 107 5.10 -10.99 -15.03
C ALA A 107 4.63 -11.01 -13.56
N LEU A 108 5.48 -11.48 -12.65
CA LEU A 108 5.18 -11.51 -11.22
C LEU A 108 4.98 -10.09 -10.66
N THR A 109 5.75 -9.09 -11.12
CA THR A 109 5.56 -7.69 -10.76
C THR A 109 4.21 -7.16 -11.24
N LEU A 110 3.74 -7.50 -12.45
CA LEU A 110 2.39 -7.08 -12.88
C LEU A 110 1.29 -7.66 -11.99
N LEU A 111 1.46 -8.90 -11.51
CA LEU A 111 0.46 -9.56 -10.66
C LEU A 111 0.44 -9.05 -9.22
N ASN A 112 1.58 -8.60 -8.68
CA ASN A 112 1.74 -8.27 -7.25
C ASN A 112 1.98 -6.78 -6.96
N SER A 113 2.11 -5.93 -7.99
CA SER A 113 2.37 -4.51 -7.81
C SER A 113 1.14 -3.79 -7.27
N GLU A 114 1.29 -3.10 -6.14
CA GLU A 114 0.26 -2.21 -5.58
C GLU A 114 -0.24 -1.20 -6.62
N PHE A 115 0.66 -0.63 -7.42
CA PHE A 115 0.29 0.28 -8.49
C PHE A 115 -0.67 -0.38 -9.49
N VAL A 116 -0.38 -1.61 -9.93
CA VAL A 116 -1.23 -2.34 -10.88
C VAL A 116 -2.56 -2.70 -10.23
N SER A 117 -2.56 -3.18 -8.98
CA SER A 117 -3.77 -3.49 -8.22
C SER A 117 -4.68 -2.28 -8.06
N VAL A 118 -4.14 -1.10 -7.74
CA VAL A 118 -4.92 0.15 -7.64
C VAL A 118 -5.53 0.53 -9.00
N GLN A 119 -4.77 0.44 -10.10
CA GLN A 119 -5.32 0.76 -11.42
C GLN A 119 -6.36 -0.27 -11.88
N ALA A 120 -6.16 -1.55 -11.57
CA ALA A 120 -7.14 -2.61 -11.83
C ALA A 120 -8.43 -2.39 -11.04
N GLY A 121 -8.33 -1.98 -9.77
CA GLY A 121 -9.49 -1.61 -8.94
C GLY A 121 -10.29 -0.46 -9.55
N LYS A 122 -9.62 0.61 -9.98
CA LYS A 122 -10.27 1.75 -10.65
C LYS A 122 -10.99 1.34 -11.94
N LEU A 123 -10.33 0.53 -12.77
CA LEU A 123 -10.93 -0.01 -13.99
C LEU A 123 -12.16 -0.87 -13.67
N ALA A 124 -12.05 -1.75 -12.67
CA ALA A 124 -13.16 -2.60 -12.25
C ALA A 124 -14.35 -1.78 -11.74
N SER A 125 -14.12 -0.76 -10.92
CA SER A 125 -15.19 0.14 -10.44
C SER A 125 -15.91 0.86 -11.58
N GLU A 126 -15.17 1.34 -12.58
CA GLU A 126 -15.76 1.98 -13.78
C GLU A 126 -16.61 0.99 -14.58
N LEU A 127 -16.09 -0.22 -14.83
CA LEU A 127 -16.79 -1.23 -15.62
C LEU A 127 -18.03 -1.78 -14.91
N LEU A 128 -17.96 -1.97 -13.59
CA LEU A 128 -19.09 -2.39 -12.76
C LEU A 128 -20.19 -1.33 -12.75
N GLY A 129 -19.84 -0.04 -12.71
CA GLY A 129 -20.83 1.04 -12.81
C GLY A 129 -21.65 1.00 -14.12
N ASN A 130 -21.05 0.51 -15.21
CA ASN A 130 -21.67 0.46 -16.53
C ASN A 130 -22.33 -0.88 -16.88
N ASN A 131 -21.96 -1.98 -16.21
CA ASN A 131 -22.37 -3.35 -16.57
C ASN A 131 -22.84 -4.18 -15.36
N SER A 132 -23.32 -3.54 -14.28
CA SER A 132 -23.62 -4.20 -13.00
C SER A 132 -24.61 -5.37 -13.07
N ALA A 133 -25.45 -5.44 -14.10
CA ALA A 133 -26.48 -6.46 -14.24
C ALA A 133 -26.09 -7.69 -15.08
N ASP A 134 -24.99 -7.65 -15.85
CA ASP A 134 -24.59 -8.74 -16.76
C ASP A 134 -23.10 -9.03 -16.68
N MET A 135 -22.77 -10.19 -16.07
CA MET A 135 -21.39 -10.65 -15.91
C MET A 135 -20.71 -10.98 -17.24
N SER A 136 -21.44 -11.48 -18.24
CA SER A 136 -20.86 -11.75 -19.56
C SER A 136 -20.45 -10.45 -20.24
N ALA A 137 -21.32 -9.43 -20.17
CA ALA A 137 -21.04 -8.09 -20.70
C ALA A 137 -19.88 -7.41 -19.96
N LEU A 138 -19.78 -7.60 -18.63
CA LEU A 138 -18.67 -7.11 -17.83
C LEU A 138 -17.34 -7.72 -18.28
N VAL A 139 -17.26 -9.05 -18.39
CA VAL A 139 -16.06 -9.76 -18.85
C VAL A 139 -15.69 -9.30 -20.27
N ASN A 140 -16.65 -9.25 -21.20
CA ASN A 140 -16.37 -8.79 -22.56
C ASN A 140 -15.86 -7.34 -22.60
N SER A 141 -16.43 -6.45 -21.78
CA SER A 141 -15.98 -5.06 -21.67
C SER A 141 -14.54 -4.96 -21.14
N LEU A 142 -14.17 -5.81 -20.16
CA LEU A 142 -12.80 -5.90 -19.66
C LEU A 142 -11.83 -6.32 -20.77
N PHE A 143 -12.18 -7.32 -21.58
CA PHE A 143 -11.38 -7.79 -22.71
C PHE A 143 -11.23 -6.70 -23.79
N ARG A 144 -12.31 -6.02 -24.16
CA ARG A 144 -12.26 -4.89 -25.09
C ARG A 144 -11.34 -3.78 -24.58
N ARG A 145 -11.41 -3.47 -23.29
CA ARG A 145 -10.64 -2.37 -22.70
C ARG A 145 -9.15 -2.68 -22.55
N THR A 146 -8.79 -3.94 -22.32
CA THR A 146 -7.40 -4.36 -22.03
C THR A 146 -6.70 -4.98 -23.24
N LEU A 147 -7.42 -5.76 -24.06
CA LEU A 147 -6.90 -6.52 -25.20
C LEU A 147 -7.39 -6.00 -26.55
N ALA A 148 -8.26 -4.98 -26.58
CA ALA A 148 -8.81 -4.37 -27.79
C ALA A 148 -9.51 -5.37 -28.73
N ARG A 149 -10.13 -6.41 -28.15
CA ARG A 149 -10.94 -7.41 -28.87
C ARG A 149 -12.08 -7.92 -28.00
N ASP A 150 -13.05 -8.57 -28.63
CA ASP A 150 -14.06 -9.35 -27.91
C ASP A 150 -13.42 -10.56 -27.20
N ALA A 151 -13.98 -10.90 -26.05
CA ALA A 151 -13.72 -12.16 -25.37
C ALA A 151 -14.35 -13.32 -26.17
N THR A 152 -13.65 -14.45 -26.25
CA THR A 152 -14.27 -15.67 -26.80
C THR A 152 -15.29 -16.24 -25.81
N PRO A 153 -16.21 -17.12 -26.26
CA PRO A 153 -17.16 -17.78 -25.36
C PRO A 153 -16.47 -18.52 -24.20
N GLU A 154 -15.32 -19.15 -24.45
CA GLU A 154 -14.53 -19.86 -23.45
C GLU A 154 -13.91 -18.90 -22.43
N GLU A 155 -13.45 -17.72 -22.87
CA GLU A 155 -12.90 -16.70 -21.99
C GLU A 155 -13.97 -16.05 -21.11
N ILE A 156 -15.18 -15.86 -21.64
CA ILE A 156 -16.34 -15.41 -20.86
C ILE A 156 -16.67 -16.43 -19.77
N ALA A 157 -16.80 -17.71 -20.15
CA ALA A 157 -17.09 -18.78 -19.21
C ALA A 157 -16.01 -18.90 -18.12
N PHE A 158 -14.74 -18.81 -18.50
CA PHE A 158 -13.63 -18.81 -17.55
C PHE A 158 -13.69 -17.62 -16.59
N GLY A 159 -13.91 -16.40 -17.11
CA GLY A 159 -14.00 -15.19 -16.31
C GLY A 159 -15.12 -15.24 -15.28
N GLN A 160 -16.31 -15.69 -15.68
CA GLN A 160 -17.45 -15.87 -14.78
C GLN A 160 -17.16 -16.87 -13.67
N HIS A 161 -16.59 -18.03 -14.04
CA HIS A 161 -16.23 -19.05 -13.07
C HIS A 161 -15.17 -18.56 -12.09
N TYR A 162 -14.14 -17.87 -12.59
CA TYR A 162 -13.08 -17.30 -11.76
C TYR A 162 -13.63 -16.28 -10.77
N LEU A 163 -14.47 -15.34 -11.23
CA LEU A 163 -15.05 -14.30 -10.36
C LEU A 163 -15.92 -14.92 -9.26
N GLY A 164 -16.77 -15.90 -9.58
CA GLY A 164 -17.58 -16.59 -8.57
C GLY A 164 -16.73 -17.32 -7.52
N GLN A 165 -15.62 -17.94 -7.92
CA GLN A 165 -14.67 -18.53 -6.95
C GLN A 165 -13.99 -17.47 -6.08
N GLN A 166 -13.58 -16.34 -6.67
CA GLN A 166 -12.92 -15.27 -5.91
C GLN A 166 -13.86 -14.59 -4.93
N GLU A 167 -15.14 -14.41 -5.29
CA GLU A 167 -16.16 -13.85 -4.41
C GLU A 167 -16.37 -14.73 -3.18
N ALA A 168 -16.52 -16.05 -3.38
CA ALA A 168 -16.64 -17.00 -2.26
C ALA A 168 -15.42 -16.95 -1.34
N ARG A 169 -14.20 -16.97 -1.90
CA ARG A 169 -12.95 -16.87 -1.13
C ARG A 169 -12.82 -15.54 -0.39
N HIS A 170 -13.20 -14.43 -1.03
CA HIS A 170 -13.17 -13.12 -0.37
C HIS A 170 -14.17 -13.05 0.78
N HIS A 171 -15.36 -13.60 0.60
CA HIS A 171 -16.40 -13.63 1.64
C HIS A 171 -15.92 -14.29 2.94
N GLU A 172 -15.08 -15.34 2.84
CA GLU A 172 -14.50 -16.02 4.00
C GLU A 172 -13.53 -15.14 4.82
N VAL A 173 -12.93 -14.11 4.19
CA VAL A 173 -11.91 -13.26 4.81
C VAL A 173 -12.36 -11.81 5.02
N LEU A 174 -13.58 -11.44 4.62
CA LEU A 174 -14.12 -10.07 4.76
C LEU A 174 -14.06 -9.52 6.19
N HIS A 175 -14.10 -10.38 7.20
CA HIS A 175 -14.04 -9.98 8.61
C HIS A 175 -12.62 -9.76 9.14
N GLN A 176 -11.59 -10.02 8.34
CA GLN A 176 -10.20 -9.85 8.74
C GLN A 176 -9.75 -8.41 8.53
N LEU A 177 -9.42 -7.73 9.62
CA LEU A 177 -8.84 -6.39 9.58
C LEU A 177 -7.31 -6.48 9.58
N VAL A 178 -6.68 -5.89 8.57
CA VAL A 178 -5.22 -5.83 8.44
C VAL A 178 -4.74 -4.41 8.68
N PHE A 179 -3.74 -4.27 9.54
CA PHE A 179 -3.10 -3.00 9.87
C PHE A 179 -1.62 -3.14 9.56
N MET A 180 -1.09 -2.31 8.65
CA MET A 180 0.29 -2.41 8.20
C MET A 180 0.95 -1.02 8.14
N PRO A 181 2.09 -0.79 8.81
CA PRO A 181 2.86 0.43 8.63
C PRO A 181 3.50 0.43 7.23
N ASP A 182 3.45 1.56 6.53
CA ASP A 182 4.07 1.73 5.21
C ASP A 182 5.18 2.81 5.23
N VAL A 183 5.69 3.10 6.42
CA VAL A 183 6.82 4.02 6.64
C VAL A 183 7.87 3.37 7.54
N PRO A 184 9.17 3.65 7.32
CA PRO A 184 10.22 3.19 8.22
C PRO A 184 10.06 3.81 9.61
N ALA A 185 10.53 3.13 10.65
CA ALA A 185 10.56 3.67 12.01
C ALA A 185 11.54 4.86 12.19
N SER A 186 12.35 5.16 11.17
CA SER A 186 13.32 6.26 11.14
C SER A 186 13.26 6.96 9.78
N ILE A 187 12.96 8.25 9.74
CA ILE A 187 12.79 9.02 8.50
C ILE A 187 13.28 10.46 8.62
N GLU A 188 13.71 11.05 7.51
CA GLU A 188 14.06 12.46 7.41
C GLU A 188 12.84 13.35 7.64
N ARG A 189 13.02 14.40 8.44
CA ARG A 189 11.96 15.32 8.88
C ARG A 189 11.21 15.97 7.71
N GLY A 190 11.93 16.51 6.74
CA GLY A 190 11.33 17.17 5.58
C GLY A 190 10.47 16.24 4.70
N PHE A 191 10.81 14.96 4.63
CA PHE A 191 9.96 13.95 3.98
C PHE A 191 8.75 13.59 4.83
N ARG A 192 8.97 13.32 6.13
CA ARG A 192 7.90 13.06 7.11
C ARG A 192 6.79 14.11 7.04
N ASP A 193 7.17 15.38 7.08
CA ASP A 193 6.22 16.50 7.18
C ASP A 193 5.35 16.66 5.92
N LYS A 194 5.75 16.03 4.81
CA LYS A 194 4.98 16.00 3.55
C LYS A 194 4.06 14.79 3.43
N LEU A 195 4.26 13.75 4.26
CA LEU A 195 3.46 12.54 4.18
C LEU A 195 2.09 12.76 4.81
N PRO A 196 1.00 12.33 4.14
CA PRO A 196 -0.32 12.35 4.74
C PRO A 196 -0.41 11.28 5.84
N GLN A 197 -1.35 11.45 6.77
CA GLN A 197 -1.43 10.61 7.99
C GLN A 197 -1.69 9.13 7.65
N GLU A 198 -2.41 8.89 6.55
CA GLU A 198 -2.81 7.57 6.03
C GLU A 198 -1.63 6.71 5.61
N LYS A 199 -0.45 7.31 5.38
CA LYS A 199 0.77 6.58 5.03
C LYS A 199 1.50 6.00 6.23
N PHE A 200 1.25 6.51 7.44
CA PHE A 200 1.97 6.06 8.63
C PHE A 200 1.49 4.69 9.14
N LEU A 201 0.19 4.43 9.01
CA LEU A 201 -0.42 3.13 9.26
C LEU A 201 -1.60 2.98 8.31
N ILE A 202 -1.52 2.01 7.40
CA ILE A 202 -2.58 1.77 6.41
C ILE A 202 -3.82 1.25 7.16
N PRO A 203 -4.95 1.95 7.10
CA PRO A 203 -6.19 1.49 7.72
C PRO A 203 -6.81 0.35 6.90
N PRO A 204 -7.57 -0.56 7.52
CA PRO A 204 -8.21 -1.67 6.82
C PRO A 204 -9.35 -1.19 5.91
N ASP A 205 -10.04 -0.09 6.29
CA ASP A 205 -11.12 0.51 5.52
C ASP A 205 -11.35 1.98 5.94
N ALA A 206 -12.31 2.65 5.29
CA ALA A 206 -12.61 4.07 5.50
C ALA A 206 -13.20 4.42 6.88
N ASN A 207 -13.60 3.42 7.68
CA ASN A 207 -14.08 3.62 9.06
C ASN A 207 -12.93 3.78 10.06
N TRP A 208 -11.70 3.87 9.60
CA TRP A 208 -10.52 4.05 10.43
C TRP A 208 -9.74 5.30 9.99
N ARG A 209 -9.29 6.08 10.96
CA ARG A 209 -8.47 7.26 10.73
C ARG A 209 -7.05 7.03 11.22
N SER A 210 -6.08 7.21 10.35
CA SER A 210 -4.66 7.06 10.68
C SER A 210 -4.08 8.30 11.33
N HIS A 211 -3.10 8.08 12.20
CA HIS A 211 -2.33 9.09 12.89
C HIS A 211 -0.87 8.67 12.92
N ALA A 212 0.02 9.64 12.68
CA ALA A 212 1.46 9.40 12.59
C ALA A 212 2.08 8.98 13.92
N GLY A 213 1.45 9.27 15.07
CA GLY A 213 2.07 9.10 16.38
C GLY A 213 3.08 10.20 16.69
N LYS A 214 3.92 9.95 17.70
CA LYS A 214 4.96 10.85 18.16
C LYS A 214 6.32 10.41 17.65
N TRP A 215 7.07 11.39 17.15
CA TRP A 215 8.38 11.17 16.57
C TRP A 215 9.33 12.20 17.14
N GLY A 216 10.55 11.77 17.43
CA GLY A 216 11.53 12.59 18.11
C GLY A 216 12.92 11.98 18.04
N GLY A 217 13.86 12.71 18.64
CA GLY A 217 15.27 12.35 18.59
C GLY A 217 15.84 12.31 17.17
N GLY A 218 16.94 11.58 17.02
CA GLY A 218 17.69 11.40 15.77
C GLY A 218 18.84 12.41 15.60
N TYR A 219 19.66 12.18 14.57
CA TYR A 219 20.84 12.97 14.23
C TYR A 219 20.72 13.46 12.78
N GLU A 220 21.24 14.65 12.47
CA GLU A 220 21.25 15.23 11.10
C GLU A 220 19.88 15.28 10.40
N GLY A 221 18.83 15.68 11.13
CA GLY A 221 17.48 15.88 10.56
C GLY A 221 16.65 14.60 10.40
N ILE A 222 17.18 13.45 10.82
CA ILE A 222 16.41 12.21 10.94
C ILE A 222 15.58 12.24 12.23
N MET A 223 14.39 11.66 12.18
CA MET A 223 13.48 11.46 13.32
C MET A 223 13.18 9.98 13.48
N ASN A 224 13.03 9.54 14.73
CA ASN A 224 12.63 8.18 15.04
C ASN A 224 11.22 8.16 15.64
N VAL A 225 10.50 7.07 15.42
CA VAL A 225 9.27 6.79 16.19
C VAL A 225 9.63 6.77 17.68
N GLU A 226 8.88 7.50 18.50
CA GLU A 226 9.03 7.42 19.94
C GLU A 226 8.46 6.07 20.44
N PRO A 227 9.25 5.26 21.16
CA PRO A 227 8.79 3.96 21.64
C PRO A 227 7.46 4.04 22.42
N GLY A 228 6.51 3.19 22.05
CA GLY A 228 5.17 3.18 22.63
C GLY A 228 4.23 4.27 22.11
N ARG A 229 4.71 5.25 21.32
CA ARG A 229 3.88 6.30 20.70
C ARG A 229 3.94 6.26 19.18
N GLY A 230 4.04 5.06 18.61
CA GLY A 230 4.08 4.87 17.16
C GLY A 230 2.80 5.25 16.43
N PRO A 231 2.81 5.13 15.09
CA PRO A 231 1.61 5.26 14.27
C PRO A 231 0.46 4.40 14.80
N PHE A 232 -0.75 4.96 14.76
CA PHE A 232 -1.96 4.27 15.20
C PHE A 232 -3.14 4.66 14.34
N VAL A 233 -4.20 3.85 14.40
CA VAL A 233 -5.49 4.15 13.77
C VAL A 233 -6.58 4.09 14.82
N LEU A 234 -7.61 4.92 14.65
CA LEU A 234 -8.80 4.90 15.49
C LEU A 234 -10.05 4.72 14.63
N MET A 235 -11.02 3.96 15.14
CA MET A 235 -12.33 3.85 14.50
C MET A 235 -13.03 5.21 14.50
N THR A 236 -13.67 5.55 13.38
CA THR A 236 -14.49 6.77 13.22
C THR A 236 -15.91 6.60 13.74
N ALA A 237 -16.28 5.39 14.19
CA ALA A 237 -17.57 5.06 14.78
C ALA A 237 -17.86 5.85 16.07
N ALA A 238 -19.12 5.76 16.53
CA ALA A 238 -19.58 6.47 17.73
C ALA A 238 -18.73 6.12 18.96
N LYS A 239 -18.35 7.16 19.72
CA LYS A 239 -17.56 7.01 20.95
C LYS A 239 -18.38 6.25 21.99
N GLN A 240 -17.75 5.27 22.62
CA GLN A 240 -18.33 4.50 23.72
C GLN A 240 -17.40 4.53 24.93
N ALA A 241 -18.00 4.61 26.12
CA ALA A 241 -17.27 4.48 27.37
C ALA A 241 -17.05 2.99 27.67
N ASP A 242 -18.11 2.22 27.83
CA ASP A 242 -18.03 0.80 28.16
C ASP A 242 -18.07 -0.03 26.88
N VAL A 243 -17.09 -0.92 26.71
CA VAL A 243 -16.93 -1.69 25.48
C VAL A 243 -16.36 -3.07 25.79
N THR A 244 -16.93 -4.09 25.15
CA THR A 244 -16.34 -5.42 25.08
C THR A 244 -15.78 -5.62 23.67
N LEU A 245 -14.47 -5.84 23.58
CA LEU A 245 -13.79 -6.18 22.33
C LEU A 245 -13.30 -7.63 22.42
N SER A 246 -13.69 -8.46 21.47
CA SER A 246 -13.19 -9.84 21.40
C SER A 246 -12.97 -10.26 19.95
N GLY A 247 -12.11 -11.25 19.75
CA GLY A 247 -11.83 -11.76 18.42
C GLY A 247 -10.54 -12.56 18.38
N ARG A 248 -9.99 -12.69 17.18
CA ARG A 248 -8.70 -13.31 16.93
C ARG A 248 -7.69 -12.28 16.46
N ILE A 249 -6.48 -12.33 16.99
CA ILE A 249 -5.36 -11.51 16.56
C ILE A 249 -4.20 -12.41 16.12
N LYS A 250 -3.55 -12.05 15.02
CA LYS A 250 -2.31 -12.67 14.56
C LYS A 250 -1.29 -11.54 14.41
N LEU A 251 -0.13 -11.73 15.02
CA LEU A 251 1.00 -10.81 14.88
C LEU A 251 2.02 -11.50 13.97
N GLU A 252 2.44 -10.81 12.90
CA GLU A 252 3.46 -11.32 12.00
C GLU A 252 4.83 -11.39 12.69
N GLN A 253 5.73 -12.24 12.18
CA GLN A 253 7.01 -12.52 12.83
C GLN A 253 7.94 -11.30 12.95
N SER A 254 7.77 -10.31 12.06
CA SER A 254 8.50 -9.05 12.09
C SER A 254 7.95 -8.03 13.08
N VAL A 255 6.81 -8.30 13.72
CA VAL A 255 6.17 -7.37 14.65
C VAL A 255 6.86 -7.47 16.02
N GLU A 256 7.46 -6.36 16.43
CA GLU A 256 8.12 -6.25 17.72
C GLU A 256 7.19 -5.74 18.82
N ASN A 257 6.28 -4.83 18.46
CA ASN A 257 5.32 -4.19 19.34
C ASN A 257 3.99 -4.03 18.62
N ALA A 258 2.89 -4.34 19.30
CA ALA A 258 1.53 -4.07 18.83
C ALA A 258 0.66 -3.59 19.98
N GLY A 259 -0.38 -2.82 19.67
CA GLY A 259 -1.27 -2.25 20.68
C GLY A 259 -2.71 -2.23 20.22
N ILE A 260 -3.63 -2.52 21.13
CA ILE A 260 -5.06 -2.23 20.95
C ILE A 260 -5.39 -1.04 21.84
N LEU A 261 -5.77 0.07 21.20
CA LEU A 261 -6.14 1.31 21.87
C LEU A 261 -7.60 1.28 22.27
N LEU A 262 -7.88 1.69 23.51
CA LEU A 262 -9.19 1.62 24.15
C LEU A 262 -9.51 2.93 24.86
N ARG A 263 -10.77 3.39 24.75
CA ARG A 263 -11.18 4.76 25.15
C ARG A 263 -10.21 5.82 24.64
N ALA A 264 -9.67 5.59 23.44
CA ALA A 264 -8.60 6.42 22.93
C ALA A 264 -9.17 7.71 22.33
N ASN A 265 -8.46 8.80 22.59
CA ASN A 265 -8.72 10.10 22.02
C ASN A 265 -7.45 10.64 21.37
N THR A 266 -7.61 11.58 20.45
CA THR A 266 -6.49 12.17 19.71
C THR A 266 -6.18 13.55 20.25
N ASN A 267 -4.89 13.86 20.30
CA ASN A 267 -4.39 15.21 20.47
C ASN A 267 -3.36 15.47 19.37
N GLY A 268 -3.80 16.05 18.26
CA GLY A 268 -2.99 16.17 17.05
C GLY A 268 -2.64 14.79 16.47
N THR A 269 -1.35 14.44 16.47
CA THR A 269 -0.86 13.14 15.98
C THR A 269 -0.68 12.10 17.08
N GLU A 270 -0.90 12.46 18.35
CA GLU A 270 -0.74 11.58 19.50
C GLU A 270 -2.06 11.04 20.01
N ASN A 271 -2.01 9.93 20.77
CA ASN A 271 -3.17 9.38 21.46
C ASN A 271 -3.08 9.52 22.98
N THR A 272 -4.26 9.49 23.61
CA THR A 272 -4.46 9.35 25.05
C THR A 272 -5.52 8.28 25.29
N GLY A 273 -5.45 7.53 26.39
CA GLY A 273 -6.42 6.47 26.69
C GLY A 273 -5.77 5.28 27.36
N TYR A 274 -6.29 4.08 27.09
CA TYR A 274 -5.72 2.82 27.54
C TYR A 274 -5.22 2.00 26.35
N GLU A 275 -4.21 1.18 26.59
CA GLU A 275 -3.64 0.29 25.59
C GLU A 275 -3.47 -1.10 26.18
N ILE A 276 -3.95 -2.11 25.45
CA ILE A 276 -3.48 -3.50 25.60
C ILE A 276 -2.26 -3.64 24.70
N HIS A 277 -1.09 -3.64 25.29
CA HIS A 277 0.19 -3.63 24.60
C HIS A 277 0.81 -5.02 24.60
N PHE A 278 1.15 -5.50 23.40
CA PHE A 278 1.85 -6.75 23.15
C PHE A 278 3.31 -6.43 22.88
N ASP A 279 4.17 -6.69 23.88
CA ASP A 279 5.62 -6.60 23.74
C ASP A 279 6.15 -7.97 23.34
N ILE A 280 6.42 -8.14 22.04
CA ILE A 280 6.84 -9.42 21.47
C ILE A 280 8.32 -9.68 21.74
N ARG A 281 9.13 -8.63 21.86
CA ARG A 281 10.56 -8.75 22.18
C ARG A 281 10.76 -9.35 23.57
N HIS A 282 9.98 -8.92 24.55
CA HIS A 282 10.09 -9.40 25.93
C HIS A 282 9.10 -10.51 26.28
N ASN A 283 8.21 -10.88 25.35
CA ASN A 283 7.12 -11.83 25.59
C ASN A 283 6.20 -11.40 26.75
N GLU A 284 5.70 -10.18 26.68
CA GLU A 284 4.86 -9.58 27.73
C GLU A 284 3.57 -8.99 27.17
N LEU A 285 2.52 -9.07 27.98
CA LEU A 285 1.26 -8.37 27.79
C LEU A 285 1.16 -7.29 28.88
N LEU A 286 1.00 -6.05 28.46
CA LEU A 286 0.94 -4.90 29.36
C LEU A 286 -0.39 -4.17 29.18
N ILE A 287 -0.97 -3.69 30.28
CA ILE A 287 -2.03 -2.70 30.24
C ILE A 287 -1.38 -1.36 30.55
N ARG A 288 -1.45 -0.42 29.61
CA ARG A 288 -0.83 0.91 29.73
C ARG A 288 -1.88 2.00 29.69
N ARG A 289 -1.62 3.10 30.40
CA ARG A 289 -2.38 4.36 30.30
C ARG A 289 -1.53 5.38 29.54
N HIS A 290 -2.06 5.88 28.44
CA HIS A 290 -1.49 6.95 27.62
C HIS A 290 -2.01 8.29 28.10
N ALA A 291 -1.12 9.11 28.66
CA ALA A 291 -1.36 10.51 29.00
C ALA A 291 -0.14 11.33 28.53
N LYS A 292 0.30 12.36 29.28
CA LYS A 292 1.60 13.01 29.02
C LYS A 292 2.75 11.99 29.09
N GLU A 293 2.67 11.08 30.05
CA GLU A 293 3.57 9.93 30.19
C GLU A 293 2.79 8.62 30.04
N ILE A 294 3.47 7.58 29.58
CA ILE A 294 2.92 6.23 29.50
C ILE A 294 3.15 5.54 30.83
N LYS A 295 2.07 5.10 31.49
CA LYS A 295 2.16 4.35 32.76
C LYS A 295 1.67 2.92 32.58
N THR A 296 2.48 1.94 32.93
CA THR A 296 2.05 0.54 33.01
C THR A 296 1.18 0.34 34.26
N LEU A 297 -0.04 -0.15 34.05
CA LEU A 297 -1.02 -0.45 35.09
C LEU A 297 -0.97 -1.92 35.52
N ALA A 298 -0.77 -2.82 34.56
CA ALA A 298 -0.65 -4.25 34.79
C ALA A 298 0.30 -4.88 33.77
N LYS A 299 0.89 -6.02 34.13
CA LYS A 299 1.86 -6.76 33.32
C LYS A 299 1.69 -8.25 33.54
N ARG A 300 1.81 -9.04 32.47
CA ARG A 300 1.78 -10.51 32.51
C ARG A 300 2.69 -11.08 31.43
N GLY A 301 3.32 -12.23 31.70
CA GLY A 301 4.03 -12.97 30.66
C GLY A 301 3.08 -13.46 29.56
N LEU A 302 3.51 -13.31 28.32
CA LEU A 302 2.81 -13.74 27.11
C LEU A 302 3.55 -14.95 26.54
N ARG A 303 2.86 -16.08 26.31
CA ARG A 303 3.51 -17.21 25.65
C ARG A 303 3.84 -16.86 24.19
N PRO A 304 5.04 -17.17 23.67
CA PRO A 304 5.33 -17.04 22.24
C PRO A 304 4.36 -17.92 21.43
N SER A 305 3.89 -17.39 20.31
CA SER A 305 3.01 -18.07 19.36
C SER A 305 2.92 -17.22 18.11
N PHE A 306 3.11 -17.87 16.96
CA PHE A 306 3.08 -17.30 15.62
C PHE A 306 1.70 -17.46 14.94
N GLY A 307 0.75 -18.10 15.63
CA GLY A 307 -0.60 -18.34 15.15
C GLY A 307 -1.60 -17.31 15.65
N TRP A 308 -2.85 -17.50 15.23
CA TRP A 308 -3.97 -16.74 15.74
C TRP A 308 -4.18 -16.97 17.24
N ARG A 309 -4.52 -15.91 17.96
CA ARG A 309 -4.83 -15.92 19.38
C ARG A 309 -6.19 -15.32 19.62
N ASN A 310 -7.00 -15.99 20.44
CA ASN A 310 -8.23 -15.40 20.94
C ASN A 310 -7.89 -14.32 21.96
N PHE A 311 -8.59 -13.20 21.89
CA PHE A 311 -8.52 -12.15 22.90
C PHE A 311 -9.93 -11.69 23.26
N ARG A 312 -10.08 -11.21 24.49
CA ARG A 312 -11.28 -10.55 25.01
C ARG A 312 -10.83 -9.48 25.98
N ALA A 313 -11.35 -8.29 25.81
CA ALA A 313 -11.11 -7.11 26.62
C ALA A 313 -12.45 -6.49 27.01
N GLU A 314 -12.60 -6.19 28.30
CA GLU A 314 -13.80 -5.58 28.86
C GLU A 314 -13.37 -4.35 29.65
N LEU A 315 -14.06 -3.22 29.42
CA LEU A 315 -13.77 -1.91 29.97
C LEU A 315 -15.00 -1.27 30.57
#